data_AF-A0A173U5B9-F1
#
_entry.id   AF-A0A173U5B9-F1
#
_cell.length_a   1.000
_cell.length_b   1.000
_cell.length_c   1.000
_cell.angle_alpha   90.00
_cell.angle_beta   90.00
_cell.angle_gamma   90.00
#
_symmetry.space_group_name_H-M   'P 1'
#
loop_
_entity.id
_entity.type
_entity.pdbx_description
1 polymer ?
#
loop_
_entity_poly.entity_id
_entity_poly.type
_entity_poly.pdbx_seq_one_letter_code
_entity_poly.pdbx_strand_id
1 'polypeptide(L)'
;MKVEVSYTFDASELGGQNLVTFEELYDLKNPEEPVKVAEHKDIDDEGQTVLITERKISIHTTATDKNGKKEIEAGKDLTIVDTVTLEGLEIGTKYKLSGWQMIKEENAKLIIDGKEVTNDYEFTADKENMEVQIEFTFDGSTLGRKQLVTFEELYDITNLEEPKKVTEHKEINDEGQTVTIKEVPETPTPETPGTTTKTSNPPKTGDTANAILWIAILVLSAAGIIGVRIWNKKKQVKRLGIEEKKEEEE
;
A
#
# COMPACT_ATOMS: atom_id res chain seq x y z
N MET A 1 -44.41 19.84 -48.95
CA MET A 1 -43.21 20.53 -48.44
C MET A 1 -42.83 19.84 -47.13
N LYS A 2 -41.55 19.54 -46.93
CA LYS A 2 -41.03 19.01 -45.67
C LYS A 2 -40.29 20.15 -44.97
N VAL A 3 -40.51 20.31 -43.67
CA VAL A 3 -39.77 21.26 -42.83
C VAL A 3 -38.98 20.43 -41.83
N GLU A 4 -37.71 20.76 -41.65
CA GLU A 4 -36.85 20.15 -40.64
C GLU A 4 -36.53 21.21 -39.60
N VAL A 5 -36.77 20.88 -38.33
CA VAL A 5 -36.49 21.75 -37.18
C VAL A 5 -35.45 21.03 -36.33
N SER A 6 -34.34 21.72 -36.04
CA SER A 6 -33.24 21.16 -35.25
C SER A 6 -33.13 21.89 -33.91
N TYR A 7 -33.04 21.13 -32.82
CA TYR A 7 -32.75 21.64 -31.48
C TYR A 7 -31.34 21.23 -31.09
N THR A 8 -30.64 22.12 -30.38
CA THR A 8 -29.34 21.83 -29.78
C THR A 8 -29.34 22.42 -28.39
N PHE A 9 -29.15 21.56 -27.40
CA PHE A 9 -29.13 21.93 -25.99
C PHE A 9 -28.32 20.88 -25.21
N ASP A 10 -27.92 21.22 -24.00
CA ASP A 10 -27.24 20.30 -23.08
C ASP A 10 -28.26 19.35 -22.46
N ALA A 11 -28.10 18.05 -22.73
CA ALA A 11 -28.95 16.97 -22.25
C ALA A 11 -28.26 16.08 -21.20
N SER A 12 -27.08 16.47 -20.71
CA SER A 12 -26.27 15.69 -19.75
C SER A 12 -27.05 15.29 -18.49
N GLU A 13 -27.96 16.15 -18.01
CA GLU A 13 -28.80 15.90 -16.83
C GLU A 13 -30.14 15.20 -17.14
N LEU A 14 -30.43 14.91 -18.41
CA LEU A 14 -31.70 14.30 -18.84
C LEU A 14 -31.58 12.80 -19.10
N GLY A 15 -30.45 12.18 -18.74
CA GLY A 15 -30.29 10.73 -18.80
C GLY A 15 -31.48 10.01 -18.14
N GLY A 16 -32.04 9.04 -18.85
CA GLY A 16 -33.17 8.23 -18.41
C GLY A 16 -34.55 8.83 -18.75
N GLN A 17 -34.58 10.08 -19.23
CA GLN A 17 -35.83 10.79 -19.51
C GLN A 17 -36.26 10.67 -20.97
N ASN A 18 -37.57 10.72 -21.19
CA ASN A 18 -38.16 10.89 -22.51
C ASN A 18 -38.31 12.37 -22.84
N LEU A 19 -37.83 12.76 -24.01
CA LEU A 19 -38.04 14.08 -24.59
C LEU A 19 -39.10 13.98 -25.69
N VAL A 20 -40.16 14.78 -25.60
CA VAL A 20 -41.24 14.82 -26.60
C VAL A 20 -41.28 16.19 -27.26
N THR A 21 -41.33 16.23 -28.60
CA THR A 21 -41.39 17.47 -29.36
C THR A 21 -42.82 17.86 -29.69
N PHE A 22 -43.18 19.10 -29.41
CA PHE A 22 -44.47 19.70 -29.78
C PHE A 22 -44.30 20.73 -30.88
N GLU A 23 -45.30 20.80 -31.76
CA GLU A 23 -45.24 21.63 -32.97
C GLU A 23 -46.51 22.46 -33.11
N GLU A 24 -46.35 23.74 -33.45
CA GLU A 24 -47.44 24.64 -33.82
C GLU A 24 -47.11 25.35 -35.13
N LEU A 25 -48.10 25.44 -36.01
CA LEU A 25 -48.01 26.15 -37.27
C LEU A 25 -48.87 27.41 -37.22
N TYR A 26 -48.28 28.56 -37.54
CA TYR A 26 -48.95 29.85 -37.60
C TYR A 26 -48.98 30.42 -39.03
N ASP A 27 -50.12 30.97 -39.44
CA ASP A 27 -50.24 31.85 -40.61
C ASP A 27 -49.82 33.27 -40.20
N LEU A 28 -48.80 33.79 -40.87
CA LEU A 28 -48.18 35.09 -40.60
C LEU A 28 -48.54 36.17 -41.62
N LYS A 29 -49.62 36.00 -42.40
CA LYS A 29 -50.08 37.04 -43.36
C LYS A 29 -50.32 38.40 -42.69
N ASN A 30 -50.76 38.41 -41.43
CA ASN A 30 -50.70 39.58 -40.56
C ASN A 30 -49.64 39.34 -39.46
N PRO A 31 -48.43 39.89 -39.57
CA PRO A 31 -47.38 39.68 -38.58
C PRO A 31 -47.71 40.21 -37.18
N GLU A 32 -48.62 41.19 -37.08
CA GLU A 32 -49.06 41.75 -35.79
C GLU A 32 -50.12 40.86 -35.11
N GLU A 33 -50.76 39.96 -35.86
CA GLU A 33 -51.81 39.04 -35.39
C GLU A 33 -51.61 37.65 -36.01
N PRO A 34 -50.58 36.89 -35.58
CA PRO A 34 -50.33 35.55 -36.08
C PRO A 34 -51.48 34.61 -35.71
N VAL A 35 -51.99 33.86 -36.68
CA VAL A 35 -53.12 32.93 -36.48
C VAL A 35 -52.60 31.50 -36.45
N LYS A 36 -52.82 30.77 -35.35
CA LYS A 36 -52.50 29.34 -35.30
C LYS A 36 -53.43 28.56 -36.25
N VAL A 37 -52.85 27.77 -37.16
CA VAL A 37 -53.60 27.02 -38.18
C VAL A 37 -53.52 25.50 -38.02
N ALA A 38 -52.51 24.99 -37.31
CA ALA A 38 -52.39 23.58 -36.94
C ALA A 38 -51.49 23.42 -35.72
N GLU A 39 -51.65 22.31 -35.00
CA GLU A 39 -50.73 21.89 -33.95
C GLU A 39 -50.67 20.37 -33.85
N HIS A 40 -49.53 19.87 -33.34
CA HIS A 40 -49.34 18.51 -32.90
C HIS A 40 -48.74 18.55 -31.49
N LYS A 41 -49.57 18.22 -30.49
CA LYS A 41 -49.23 18.32 -29.06
C LYS A 41 -49.76 17.11 -28.30
N ASP A 42 -49.17 15.96 -28.58
CA ASP A 42 -49.47 14.72 -27.88
C ASP A 42 -48.22 14.27 -27.12
N ILE A 43 -48.32 14.24 -25.79
CA ILE A 43 -47.21 13.86 -24.91
C ILE A 43 -46.93 12.35 -24.97
N ASP A 44 -47.91 11.56 -25.41
CA ASP A 44 -47.82 10.10 -25.49
C ASP A 44 -47.47 9.63 -26.92
N ASP A 45 -47.16 10.55 -27.85
CA ASP A 45 -46.77 10.20 -29.22
C ASP A 45 -45.35 9.62 -29.26
N GLU A 46 -45.27 8.29 -29.32
CA GLU A 46 -44.02 7.54 -29.47
C GLU A 46 -43.21 7.96 -30.72
N GLY A 47 -43.88 8.44 -31.78
CA GLY A 47 -43.24 8.92 -33.01
C GLY A 47 -42.52 10.26 -32.85
N GLN A 48 -42.86 11.03 -31.81
CA GLN A 48 -42.25 12.31 -31.44
C GLN A 48 -41.44 12.23 -30.13
N THR A 49 -41.30 11.03 -29.59
CA THR A 49 -40.59 10.76 -28.32
C THR A 49 -39.19 10.22 -28.58
N VAL A 50 -38.20 10.81 -27.92
CA VAL A 50 -36.81 10.34 -27.92
C VAL A 50 -36.39 10.03 -26.49
N LEU A 51 -35.97 8.79 -26.24
CA LEU A 51 -35.34 8.42 -24.96
C LEU A 51 -33.90 8.94 -24.93
N ILE A 52 -33.59 9.75 -23.92
CA ILE A 52 -32.22 10.14 -23.60
C ILE A 52 -31.66 9.06 -22.68
N THR A 53 -30.69 8.28 -23.15
CA THR A 53 -30.14 7.17 -22.37
C THR A 53 -29.23 7.68 -21.26
N GLU A 54 -29.33 7.12 -20.05
CA GLU A 54 -28.36 7.37 -18.99
C GLU A 54 -26.96 6.91 -19.40
N ARG A 55 -25.97 7.77 -19.21
CA ARG A 55 -24.57 7.39 -19.31
C ARG A 55 -24.23 6.49 -18.12
N LYS A 56 -23.85 5.25 -18.40
CA LYS A 56 -23.39 4.31 -17.39
C LYS A 56 -21.87 4.24 -17.39
N ILE A 57 -21.26 4.51 -16.24
CA ILE A 57 -19.81 4.38 -16.05
C ILE A 57 -19.52 3.01 -15.41
N SER A 58 -18.69 2.20 -16.07
CA SER A 58 -18.23 0.91 -15.55
C SER A 58 -16.84 1.04 -14.93
N ILE A 59 -16.56 0.20 -13.94
CA ILE A 59 -15.27 0.08 -13.29
C ILE A 59 -14.90 -1.40 -13.22
N HIS A 60 -13.68 -1.71 -13.66
CA HIS A 60 -13.07 -3.02 -13.52
C HIS A 60 -11.67 -2.85 -12.97
N THR A 61 -11.31 -3.65 -11.96
CA THR A 61 -10.08 -3.45 -11.22
C THR A 61 -9.28 -4.75 -11.14
N THR A 62 -7.96 -4.62 -11.03
CA THR A 62 -7.05 -5.75 -10.77
C THR A 62 -5.87 -5.33 -9.89
N ALA A 63 -5.79 -5.89 -8.70
CA ALA A 63 -4.71 -5.64 -7.73
C ALA A 63 -3.56 -6.65 -7.83
N THR A 64 -2.32 -6.19 -7.92
CA THR A 64 -1.10 -7.04 -8.01
C THR A 64 0.09 -6.40 -7.30
N ASP A 65 1.24 -7.07 -7.22
CA ASP A 65 2.53 -6.41 -6.95
C ASP A 65 3.03 -5.64 -8.18
N LYS A 66 4.16 -4.94 -8.04
CA LYS A 66 4.82 -4.22 -9.15
C LYS A 66 5.24 -5.10 -10.33
N ASN A 67 5.24 -6.43 -10.17
CA ASN A 67 5.60 -7.41 -11.19
C ASN A 67 4.37 -8.16 -11.74
N GLY A 68 3.15 -7.73 -11.40
CA GLY A 68 1.91 -8.37 -11.84
C GLY A 68 1.56 -9.68 -11.11
N LYS A 69 2.13 -9.94 -9.94
CA LYS A 69 1.88 -11.14 -9.13
C LYS A 69 0.81 -10.90 -8.08
N LYS A 70 0.11 -11.99 -7.73
CA LYS A 70 -0.92 -12.04 -6.69
C LYS A 70 -0.38 -12.48 -5.33
N GLU A 71 0.88 -12.88 -5.25
CA GLU A 71 1.53 -13.34 -4.04
C GLU A 71 2.73 -12.43 -3.74
N ILE A 72 2.73 -11.81 -2.56
CA ILE A 72 3.70 -10.78 -2.17
C ILE A 72 4.35 -11.20 -0.86
N GLU A 73 5.67 -11.13 -0.74
CA GLU A 73 6.34 -11.39 0.54
C GLU A 73 6.07 -10.24 1.52
N ALA A 74 5.75 -10.58 2.77
CA ALA A 74 5.60 -9.60 3.84
C ALA A 74 6.89 -8.79 4.00
N GLY A 75 6.78 -7.49 4.26
CA GLY A 75 7.95 -6.62 4.36
C GLY A 75 7.56 -5.20 4.76
N LYS A 76 8.57 -4.40 5.11
CA LYS A 76 8.37 -3.02 5.56
C LYS A 76 7.86 -2.07 4.48
N ASP A 77 8.20 -2.35 3.22
CA ASP A 77 7.85 -1.51 2.07
C ASP A 77 7.05 -2.35 1.07
N LEU A 78 5.90 -2.85 1.51
CA LEU A 78 5.03 -3.65 0.66
C LEU A 78 4.21 -2.72 -0.23
N THR A 79 4.26 -2.93 -1.54
CA THR A 79 3.44 -2.18 -2.51
C THR A 79 2.43 -3.06 -3.22
N ILE A 80 1.16 -2.66 -3.17
CA ILE A 80 0.09 -3.18 -4.02
C ILE A 80 -0.21 -2.14 -5.08
N VAL A 81 -0.26 -2.57 -6.34
CA VAL A 81 -0.63 -1.78 -7.50
C VAL A 81 -2.00 -2.26 -7.96
N ASP A 82 -2.98 -1.36 -7.93
CA ASP A 82 -4.30 -1.63 -8.48
C ASP A 82 -4.43 -0.96 -9.85
N THR A 83 -4.78 -1.76 -10.87
CA THR A 83 -5.04 -1.30 -12.24
C THR A 83 -6.54 -1.17 -12.43
N VAL A 84 -7.01 0.03 -12.74
CA VAL A 84 -8.42 0.39 -12.84
C VAL A 84 -8.76 0.77 -14.28
N THR A 85 -9.60 -0.04 -14.90
CA THR A 85 -10.20 0.24 -16.20
C THR A 85 -11.56 0.90 -16.00
N LEU A 86 -11.71 2.08 -16.58
CA LEU A 86 -12.92 2.91 -16.53
C LEU A 86 -13.47 3.06 -17.94
N GLU A 87 -14.77 2.85 -18.11
CA GLU A 87 -15.45 3.04 -19.40
C GLU A 87 -16.68 3.93 -19.26
N GLY A 88 -16.98 4.69 -20.30
CA GLY A 88 -18.12 5.59 -20.35
C GLY A 88 -17.93 6.90 -19.58
N LEU A 89 -16.68 7.30 -19.29
CA LEU A 89 -16.36 8.58 -18.66
C LEU A 89 -16.80 9.77 -19.52
N GLU A 90 -17.07 10.90 -18.88
CA GLU A 90 -17.33 12.15 -19.57
C GLU A 90 -16.04 12.93 -19.82
N ILE A 91 -15.70 13.15 -21.10
CA ILE A 91 -14.51 13.89 -21.48
C ILE A 91 -14.59 15.33 -20.94
N GLY A 92 -13.54 15.77 -20.26
CA GLY A 92 -13.44 17.08 -19.62
C GLY A 92 -13.91 17.10 -18.16
N THR A 93 -14.61 16.07 -17.68
CA THR A 93 -15.04 15.96 -16.28
C THR A 93 -13.86 15.61 -15.37
N LYS A 94 -13.81 16.25 -14.20
CA LYS A 94 -12.79 15.99 -13.18
C LYS A 94 -13.27 14.87 -12.26
N TYR A 95 -12.49 13.81 -12.15
CA TYR A 95 -12.79 12.65 -11.33
C TYR A 95 -11.78 12.47 -10.19
N LYS A 96 -12.22 11.83 -9.11
CA LYS A 96 -11.39 11.30 -8.04
C LYS A 96 -11.66 9.81 -7.87
N LEU A 97 -10.62 9.00 -8.06
CA LEU A 97 -10.60 7.58 -7.73
C LEU A 97 -10.04 7.43 -6.31
N SER A 98 -10.87 6.98 -5.38
CA SER A 98 -10.47 6.71 -3.99
C SER A 98 -10.39 5.20 -3.77
N GLY A 99 -9.23 4.71 -3.35
CA GLY A 99 -9.01 3.30 -3.07
C GLY A 99 -8.52 3.04 -1.65
N TRP A 100 -8.78 1.83 -1.14
CA TRP A 100 -8.28 1.37 0.16
C TRP A 100 -8.16 -0.15 0.25
N GLN A 101 -7.31 -0.59 1.17
CA GLN A 101 -7.07 -2.02 1.41
C GLN A 101 -8.01 -2.57 2.49
N MET A 102 -8.58 -3.74 2.24
CA MET A 102 -9.39 -4.52 3.17
C MET A 102 -8.65 -5.80 3.56
N ILE A 103 -8.75 -6.22 4.82
CA ILE A 103 -8.34 -7.56 5.26
C ILE A 103 -9.51 -8.51 5.01
N LYS A 104 -9.36 -9.47 4.08
CA LYS A 104 -10.45 -10.33 3.59
C LYS A 104 -11.18 -11.09 4.69
N GLU A 105 -10.42 -11.71 5.58
CA GLU A 105 -10.96 -12.55 6.67
C GLU A 105 -11.67 -11.75 7.77
N GLU A 106 -11.30 -10.48 7.96
CA GLU A 106 -11.89 -9.60 8.97
C GLU A 106 -13.04 -8.76 8.41
N ASN A 107 -13.14 -8.67 7.07
CA ASN A 107 -14.00 -7.73 6.36
C ASN A 107 -13.89 -6.29 6.92
N ALA A 108 -12.65 -5.89 7.20
CA ALA A 108 -12.32 -4.62 7.83
C ALA A 108 -11.22 -3.91 7.05
N LYS A 109 -11.21 -2.57 7.10
CA LYS A 109 -10.13 -1.78 6.49
C LYS A 109 -8.80 -2.11 7.16
N LEU A 110 -7.75 -2.21 6.35
CA LEU A 110 -6.39 -2.38 6.83
C LEU A 110 -5.92 -1.10 7.54
N ILE A 111 -5.50 -1.25 8.79
CA ILE A 111 -4.92 -0.18 9.60
C ILE A 111 -3.44 -0.46 9.85
N ILE A 112 -2.57 0.45 9.42
CA ILE A 112 -1.13 0.43 9.71
C ILE A 112 -0.79 1.72 10.47
N ASP A 113 -0.08 1.60 11.60
CA ASP A 113 0.29 2.74 12.46
C ASP A 113 -0.89 3.66 12.85
N GLY A 114 -2.07 3.07 13.05
CA GLY A 114 -3.29 3.79 13.43
C GLY A 114 -3.96 4.56 12.29
N LYS A 115 -3.55 4.34 11.03
CA LYS A 115 -4.14 4.96 9.84
C LYS A 115 -4.64 3.91 8.85
N GLU A 116 -5.75 4.22 8.18
CA GLU A 116 -6.23 3.42 7.05
C GLU A 116 -5.21 3.45 5.90
N VAL A 117 -4.98 2.30 5.27
CA VAL A 117 -4.19 2.22 4.04
C VAL A 117 -5.08 2.61 2.86
N THR A 118 -5.00 3.88 2.47
CA THR A 118 -5.80 4.46 1.39
C THR A 118 -4.90 5.22 0.41
N ASN A 119 -5.40 5.45 -0.80
CA ASN A 119 -4.80 6.37 -1.76
C ASN A 119 -5.89 6.96 -2.66
N ASP A 120 -5.76 8.25 -2.98
CA ASP A 120 -6.68 8.98 -3.84
C ASP A 120 -5.91 9.43 -5.09
N TYR A 121 -6.53 9.29 -6.26
CA TYR A 121 -5.99 9.74 -7.54
C TYR A 121 -7.01 10.63 -8.25
N GLU A 122 -6.66 11.89 -8.48
CA GLU A 122 -7.49 12.83 -9.23
C GLU A 122 -7.00 12.96 -10.67
N PHE A 123 -7.93 12.96 -11.62
CA PHE A 123 -7.64 13.15 -13.03
C PHE A 123 -8.79 13.84 -13.75
N THR A 124 -8.51 14.43 -14.91
CA THR A 124 -9.55 14.91 -15.84
C THR A 124 -9.61 13.91 -16.99
N ALA A 125 -10.80 13.41 -17.31
CA ALA A 125 -10.96 12.44 -18.37
C ALA A 125 -10.68 13.09 -19.73
N ASP A 126 -9.71 12.55 -20.48
CA ASP A 126 -9.42 12.97 -21.86
C ASP A 126 -10.05 12.04 -22.90
N LYS A 127 -10.53 10.87 -22.46
CA LYS A 127 -11.19 9.82 -23.23
C LYS A 127 -12.34 9.24 -22.40
N GLU A 128 -13.33 8.69 -23.09
CA GLU A 128 -14.42 7.96 -22.44
C GLU A 128 -13.93 6.67 -21.77
N ASN A 129 -12.86 6.06 -22.30
CA ASN A 129 -12.26 4.85 -21.76
C ASN A 129 -10.83 5.14 -21.34
N MET A 130 -10.51 4.85 -20.08
CA MET A 130 -9.20 5.10 -19.49
C MET A 130 -8.76 3.90 -18.64
N GLU A 131 -7.44 3.73 -18.55
CA GLU A 131 -6.81 2.83 -17.59
C GLU A 131 -5.92 3.70 -16.70
N VAL A 132 -6.06 3.53 -15.39
CA VAL A 132 -5.27 4.25 -14.38
C VAL A 132 -4.70 3.25 -13.38
N GLN A 133 -3.57 3.58 -12.76
CA GLN A 133 -2.96 2.76 -11.71
C GLN A 133 -2.84 3.55 -10.42
N ILE A 134 -3.21 2.93 -9.31
CA ILE A 134 -3.04 3.48 -7.97
C ILE A 134 -2.18 2.54 -7.14
N GLU A 135 -1.22 3.11 -6.39
CA GLU A 135 -0.28 2.33 -5.58
C GLU A 135 -0.52 2.53 -4.09
N PHE A 136 -0.50 1.45 -3.32
CA PHE A 136 -0.58 1.46 -1.86
C PHE A 136 0.74 0.93 -1.32
N THR A 137 1.52 1.78 -0.64
CA THR A 137 2.79 1.38 0.00
C THR A 137 2.70 1.56 1.51
N PHE A 138 2.98 0.50 2.26
CA PHE A 138 2.83 0.46 3.72
C PHE A 138 3.70 -0.64 4.35
N ASP A 139 3.84 -0.61 5.68
CA ASP A 139 4.51 -1.69 6.43
C ASP A 139 3.60 -2.92 6.54
N GLY A 140 3.85 -3.89 5.67
CA GLY A 140 3.15 -5.18 5.63
C GLY A 140 3.86 -6.28 6.40
N SER A 141 4.88 -5.98 7.21
CA SER A 141 5.73 -6.99 7.87
C SER A 141 4.95 -7.94 8.79
N THR A 142 3.81 -7.49 9.34
CA THR A 142 2.94 -8.27 10.22
C THR A 142 1.78 -8.96 9.50
N LEU A 143 1.67 -8.79 8.19
CA LEU A 143 0.54 -9.31 7.38
C LEU A 143 0.80 -10.69 6.77
N GLY A 144 1.85 -11.39 7.22
CA GLY A 144 2.11 -12.76 6.79
C GLY A 144 0.86 -13.65 6.87
N ARG A 145 0.61 -14.42 5.80
CA ARG A 145 -0.54 -15.32 5.59
C ARG A 145 -1.90 -14.62 5.41
N LYS A 146 -1.97 -13.28 5.44
CA LYS A 146 -3.22 -12.54 5.22
C LYS A 146 -3.53 -12.42 3.73
N GLN A 147 -4.81 -12.24 3.42
CA GLN A 147 -5.27 -11.81 2.10
C GLN A 147 -5.81 -10.39 2.19
N LEU A 148 -5.38 -9.55 1.27
CA LEU A 148 -5.84 -8.18 1.15
C LEU A 148 -6.67 -8.02 -0.12
N VAL A 149 -7.71 -7.20 -0.06
CA VAL A 149 -8.58 -6.88 -1.20
C VAL A 149 -8.63 -5.37 -1.37
N THR A 150 -8.37 -4.87 -2.58
CA THR A 150 -8.52 -3.44 -2.86
C THR A 150 -9.96 -3.12 -3.19
N PHE A 151 -10.49 -2.07 -2.55
CA PHE A 151 -11.80 -1.49 -2.84
C PHE A 151 -11.61 -0.10 -3.44
N GLU A 152 -12.50 0.28 -4.34
CA GLU A 152 -12.45 1.55 -5.06
C GLU A 152 -13.82 2.24 -5.14
N GLU A 153 -13.82 3.57 -5.10
CA GLU A 153 -14.92 4.44 -5.47
C GLU A 153 -14.45 5.50 -6.46
N LEU A 154 -15.26 5.76 -7.49
CA LEU A 154 -15.06 6.87 -8.41
C LEU A 154 -16.08 7.98 -8.13
N TYR A 155 -15.59 9.20 -7.99
CA TYR A 155 -16.39 10.40 -7.79
C TYR A 155 -16.19 11.38 -8.92
N ASP A 156 -17.27 11.99 -9.40
CA ASP A 156 -17.22 13.26 -10.11
C ASP A 156 -17.03 14.38 -9.09
N ILE A 157 -15.94 15.13 -9.25
CA ILE A 157 -15.53 16.22 -8.36
C ILE A 157 -15.49 17.57 -9.09
N THR A 158 -16.26 17.70 -10.17
CA THR A 158 -16.42 18.96 -10.90
C THR A 158 -16.98 20.05 -9.99
N ASN A 159 -17.92 19.68 -9.11
CA ASN A 159 -18.32 20.47 -7.96
C ASN A 159 -17.64 19.95 -6.68
N LEU A 160 -16.64 20.68 -6.17
CA LEU A 160 -15.90 20.28 -4.97
C LEU A 160 -16.73 20.32 -3.68
N GLU A 161 -17.83 21.09 -3.65
CA GLU A 161 -18.72 21.17 -2.48
C GLU A 161 -19.70 19.98 -2.42
N GLU A 162 -19.96 19.35 -3.57
CA GLU A 162 -20.86 18.22 -3.68
C GLU A 162 -20.27 17.13 -4.59
N PRO A 163 -19.21 16.42 -4.14
CA PRO A 163 -18.69 15.26 -4.87
C PRO A 163 -19.77 14.21 -5.10
N LYS A 164 -20.02 13.85 -6.35
CA LYS A 164 -21.02 12.85 -6.71
C LYS A 164 -20.35 11.50 -6.91
N LYS A 165 -20.73 10.49 -6.13
CA LYS A 165 -20.28 9.13 -6.40
C LYS A 165 -20.90 8.63 -7.71
N VAL A 166 -20.05 8.09 -8.58
CA VAL A 166 -20.43 7.65 -9.92
C VAL A 166 -20.51 6.14 -10.02
N THR A 167 -19.50 5.44 -9.51
CA THR A 167 -19.43 3.98 -9.51
C THR A 167 -18.48 3.50 -8.41
N GLU A 168 -18.52 2.21 -8.08
CA GLU A 168 -17.65 1.61 -7.08
C GLU A 168 -17.38 0.13 -7.38
N HIS A 169 -16.25 -0.37 -6.90
CA HIS A 169 -15.93 -1.78 -6.86
C HIS A 169 -15.57 -2.16 -5.42
N LYS A 170 -16.46 -2.92 -4.76
CA LYS A 170 -16.37 -3.24 -3.32
C LYS A 170 -16.78 -4.68 -3.01
N GLU A 171 -16.20 -5.62 -3.74
CA GLU A 171 -16.48 -7.04 -3.54
C GLU A 171 -15.33 -7.72 -2.79
N ILE A 172 -15.58 -8.11 -1.54
CA ILE A 172 -14.57 -8.72 -0.67
C ILE A 172 -14.12 -10.11 -1.17
N ASN A 173 -14.92 -10.76 -2.02
CA ASN A 173 -14.60 -12.06 -2.60
C ASN A 173 -14.06 -11.96 -4.03
N ASP A 174 -13.73 -10.77 -4.52
CA ASP A 174 -13.17 -10.62 -5.87
C ASP A 174 -11.71 -11.09 -5.89
N GLU A 175 -11.47 -12.21 -6.58
CA GLU A 175 -10.14 -12.79 -6.75
C GLU A 175 -9.23 -11.92 -7.65
N GLY A 176 -9.82 -11.16 -8.57
CA GLY A 176 -9.18 -10.10 -9.36
C GLY A 176 -8.68 -8.94 -8.50
N GLN A 177 -9.30 -8.69 -7.34
CA GLN A 177 -8.85 -7.70 -6.36
C GLN A 177 -8.09 -8.26 -5.16
N THR A 178 -8.04 -9.58 -5.02
CA THR A 178 -7.36 -10.21 -3.88
C THR A 178 -5.86 -10.39 -4.16
N VAL A 179 -5.01 -10.03 -3.19
CA VAL A 179 -3.59 -10.42 -3.12
C VAL A 179 -3.31 -11.20 -1.82
N THR A 180 -2.42 -12.18 -1.90
CA THR A 180 -1.99 -13.00 -0.74
C THR A 180 -0.62 -12.57 -0.27
N ILE A 181 -0.50 -12.25 1.01
CA ILE A 181 0.77 -11.90 1.63
C ILE A 181 1.40 -13.16 2.22
N LYS A 182 2.57 -13.54 1.71
CA LYS A 182 3.36 -14.67 2.21
C LYS A 182 4.21 -14.24 3.38
N GLU A 183 4.40 -15.14 4.33
CA GLU A 183 5.45 -14.92 5.32
C GLU A 183 6.83 -14.92 4.66
N VAL A 184 7.68 -14.03 5.15
CA VAL A 184 9.11 -14.15 4.90
C VAL A 184 9.56 -15.46 5.55
N PRO A 185 10.22 -16.37 4.81
CA PRO A 185 10.80 -17.55 5.42
C PRO A 185 11.72 -17.11 6.56
N GLU A 186 11.52 -17.64 7.76
CA GLU A 186 12.50 -17.48 8.83
C GLU A 186 13.83 -17.97 8.27
N THR A 187 14.79 -17.05 8.11
CA THR A 187 16.17 -17.46 7.87
C THR A 187 16.55 -18.27 9.12
N PRO A 188 16.96 -19.55 9.00
CA PRO A 188 17.27 -20.33 10.19
C PRO A 188 18.33 -19.59 10.97
N THR A 189 17.92 -19.08 12.14
CA THR A 189 18.86 -18.53 13.10
C THR A 189 19.77 -19.70 13.46
N PRO A 190 21.11 -19.60 13.36
CA PRO A 190 21.99 -20.68 13.77
C PRO A 190 21.63 -21.05 15.20
N GLU A 191 21.07 -22.25 15.40
CA GLU A 191 20.79 -22.78 16.72
C GLU A 191 22.12 -22.77 17.49
N THR A 192 22.20 -21.94 18.52
CA THR A 192 23.26 -22.08 19.52
C THR A 192 22.90 -23.30 20.35
N PRO A 193 23.68 -24.41 20.35
CA PRO A 193 23.28 -25.64 21.04
C PRO A 193 23.27 -25.45 22.56
N GLY A 194 22.08 -25.42 23.16
CA GLY A 194 21.84 -25.46 24.60
C GLY A 194 21.52 -26.87 25.08
N THR A 195 22.20 -27.31 26.15
CA THR A 195 22.25 -28.69 26.68
C THR A 195 21.07 -29.03 27.61
N THR A 196 20.55 -30.28 27.55
CA THR A 196 20.34 -31.28 28.65
C THR A 196 19.23 -32.30 28.26
N THR A 197 19.43 -33.63 28.25
CA THR A 197 19.42 -34.53 29.42
C THR A 197 20.03 -35.93 29.09
N LYS A 198 20.68 -36.50 30.12
CA LYS A 198 21.52 -37.72 30.32
C LYS A 198 21.10 -39.03 29.57
N THR A 199 22.01 -39.97 29.24
CA THR A 199 22.82 -40.80 30.16
C THR A 199 23.99 -41.55 29.46
N SER A 200 25.09 -41.78 30.20
CA SER A 200 26.22 -42.73 29.98
C SER A 200 27.53 -42.21 29.33
N ASN A 201 28.66 -42.45 30.03
CA ASN A 201 29.99 -41.81 29.97
C ASN A 201 30.95 -42.32 28.85
N PRO A 202 32.07 -41.61 28.55
CA PRO A 202 32.50 -41.24 27.17
C PRO A 202 33.81 -41.88 26.65
N PRO A 203 34.17 -41.68 25.36
CA PRO A 203 35.55 -41.42 24.95
C PRO A 203 35.73 -39.98 24.44
N LYS A 204 36.78 -39.33 24.95
CA LYS A 204 37.10 -37.91 24.79
C LYS A 204 38.04 -37.74 23.59
N THR A 205 37.57 -37.06 22.54
CA THR A 205 38.35 -36.67 21.35
C THR A 205 39.11 -35.36 21.58
N GLY A 206 40.24 -35.20 20.87
CA GLY A 206 40.83 -33.90 20.53
C GLY A 206 41.25 -33.02 21.71
N ASP A 207 42.46 -33.28 22.22
CA ASP A 207 43.08 -32.60 23.36
C ASP A 207 43.19 -31.06 23.21
N THR A 208 42.53 -30.36 24.14
CA THR A 208 42.88 -28.99 24.57
C THR A 208 43.99 -28.96 25.63
N ALA A 209 44.68 -30.08 25.84
CA ALA A 209 45.72 -30.25 26.87
C ALA A 209 46.89 -29.25 26.74
N ASN A 210 47.15 -28.69 25.56
CA ASN A 210 48.21 -27.70 25.37
C ASN A 210 47.73 -26.25 25.43
N ALA A 211 46.46 -25.93 25.19
CA ALA A 211 46.02 -24.52 25.19
C ALA A 211 46.06 -23.91 26.60
N ILE A 212 45.64 -24.67 27.62
CA ILE A 212 45.77 -24.25 29.02
C ILE A 212 47.24 -24.20 29.44
N LEU A 213 48.08 -25.12 28.94
CA LEU A 213 49.53 -25.10 29.18
C LEU A 213 50.16 -23.82 28.59
N TRP A 214 49.80 -23.43 27.36
CA TRP A 214 50.29 -22.20 26.71
C TRP A 214 49.75 -20.93 27.38
N ILE A 215 48.48 -20.91 27.83
CA ILE A 215 47.90 -19.79 28.58
C ILE A 215 48.55 -19.66 29.96
N ALA A 216 48.82 -20.78 30.65
CA ALA A 216 49.54 -20.79 31.93
C ALA A 216 51.02 -20.35 31.78
N ILE A 217 51.70 -20.75 30.69
CA ILE A 217 53.06 -20.28 30.37
C ILE A 217 53.07 -18.76 30.11
N LEU A 218 52.08 -18.22 29.41
CA LEU A 218 51.97 -16.78 29.17
C LEU A 218 51.72 -15.98 30.46
N VAL A 219 50.86 -16.47 31.36
CA VAL A 219 50.57 -15.79 32.64
C VAL A 219 51.76 -15.87 33.62
N LEU A 220 52.51 -16.98 33.65
CA LEU A 220 53.70 -17.11 34.50
C LEU A 220 54.85 -16.20 34.04
N SER A 221 54.97 -15.91 32.74
CA SER A 221 56.01 -15.01 32.22
C SER A 221 55.80 -13.53 32.64
N ALA A 222 54.54 -13.10 32.80
CA ALA A 222 54.21 -11.74 33.26
C ALA A 222 54.40 -11.56 34.78
N ALA A 223 54.08 -12.58 35.59
CA ALA A 223 54.25 -12.54 37.05
C ALA A 223 55.74 -12.58 37.47
N GLY A 224 56.59 -13.28 36.72
CA GLY A 224 58.04 -13.35 36.97
C GLY A 224 58.74 -11.99 36.85
N ILE A 225 58.36 -11.15 35.87
CA ILE A 225 58.97 -9.83 35.66
C ILE A 225 58.61 -8.86 36.80
N ILE A 226 57.38 -8.93 37.33
CA ILE A 226 56.94 -8.10 38.46
C ILE A 226 57.60 -8.57 39.77
N GLY A 227 57.67 -9.89 39.99
CA GLY A 227 58.31 -10.49 41.17
C GLY A 227 59.82 -10.20 41.28
N VAL A 228 60.57 -10.29 40.17
CA VAL A 228 62.01 -9.96 40.13
C VAL A 228 62.24 -8.47 40.40
N ARG A 229 61.36 -7.59 39.91
CA ARG A 229 61.47 -6.13 40.15
C ARG A 229 61.24 -5.77 41.62
N ILE A 230 60.32 -6.45 42.29
CA ILE A 230 60.04 -6.27 43.73
C ILE A 230 61.13 -6.89 44.60
N TRP A 231 61.65 -8.08 44.24
CA TRP A 231 62.77 -8.71 44.96
C TRP A 231 64.03 -7.85 44.87
N ASN A 232 64.41 -7.37 43.68
CA ASN A 232 65.60 -6.54 43.51
C ASN A 232 65.48 -5.21 44.28
N LYS A 233 64.28 -4.61 44.37
CA LYS A 233 64.05 -3.45 45.25
C LYS A 233 64.22 -3.80 46.73
N LYS A 234 63.65 -4.91 47.21
CA LYS A 234 63.82 -5.34 48.62
C LYS A 234 65.28 -5.69 48.97
N LYS A 235 66.04 -6.27 48.04
CA LYS A 235 67.45 -6.63 48.25
C LYS A 235 68.37 -5.41 48.31
N GLN A 236 68.08 -4.35 47.55
CA GLN A 236 68.80 -3.07 47.63
C GLN A 236 68.56 -2.35 48.97
N VAL A 237 67.30 -2.29 49.43
CA VAL A 237 66.96 -1.66 50.72
C VAL A 237 67.58 -2.41 51.90
N LYS A 238 67.64 -3.74 51.85
CA LYS A 238 68.26 -4.56 52.91
C LYS A 238 69.79 -4.48 52.92
N ARG A 239 70.43 -4.14 51.79
CA ARG A 239 71.89 -3.96 51.71
C ARG A 239 72.32 -2.59 52.25
N LEU A 240 71.58 -1.54 51.89
CA LEU A 240 71.78 -0.18 52.42
C LEU A 240 71.58 -0.14 53.95
N GLY A 241 70.54 -0.78 54.49
CA GLY A 241 70.30 -0.82 55.93
C GLY A 241 71.24 -1.74 56.74
N ILE A 242 72.11 -2.52 56.08
CA ILE A 242 73.17 -3.33 56.75
C ILE A 242 74.52 -2.61 56.67
N GLU A 243 74.78 -1.82 55.62
CA GLU A 243 75.95 -0.93 55.54
C GLU A 243 75.82 0.26 56.51
N GLU A 244 74.64 0.88 56.63
CA GLU A 244 74.38 1.97 57.59
C GLU A 244 74.56 1.53 59.06
N LYS A 245 74.22 0.27 59.37
CA LYS A 245 74.44 -0.33 60.71
C LYS A 245 75.87 -0.78 60.99
N LYS A 246 76.72 -0.88 59.97
CA LYS A 246 78.14 -1.23 60.14
C LYS A 246 79.03 0.01 60.31
N GLU A 247 78.60 1.18 59.85
CA GLU A 247 79.31 2.45 60.09
C GLU A 247 78.97 3.09 61.45
N GLU A 248 77.89 2.68 62.13
CA GLU A 248 77.55 3.14 63.49
C GLU A 248 78.16 2.29 64.64
N GLU A 249 78.86 1.18 64.33
CA GLU A 249 79.53 0.30 65.31
C GLU A 249 81.08 0.23 65.16
N GLU A 250 81.71 1.18 64.46
CA GLU A 250 83.18 1.37 64.44
C GLU A 250 83.55 2.78 64.95
#